data_AF-F0ZYZ2-F1
#
_entry.id   AF-F0ZYZ2-F1
#
_cell.length_a   1.000
_cell.length_b   1.000
_cell.length_c   1.000
_cell.angle_alpha   90.00
_cell.angle_beta   90.00
_cell.angle_gamma   90.00
#
_symmetry.space_group_name_H-M   'P 1'
#
loop_
_entity.id
_entity.type
_entity.pdbx_description
1 polymer ?
#
loop_
_entity_poly.entity_id
_entity_poly.type
_entity_poly.pdbx_seq_one_letter_code
_entity_poly.pdbx_strand_id
1 'polypeptide(L)'
;MSDIMTTTASSSTNKYNNDDSKYQPIVVLQYDELPQINVTNLKSSAQSIQVDDDYDETYLSTRSISTYPMLPHGEKDGDPIADKLFVQVHKNRAVLAIADGCNWGKRPAMAAKDAIAAFAQYFNERQNDINSLQDAGHFLLRAFCEAHNKIVEGKPDIWEAGTTTLLGGLVLEFEQASEDQPKWGFLCASVGDCKAFLISHKMKQAIDVTNGNRCNLSDTRDPGGRLGPYVGQGWPDLRNLKLYFTFCEENDIALVVSDGVHDNLDPIMLGKTPDELNIKDVKGWEELNQEDLLREKTCFMKKLLEEMIFQASPDASDKVINPSDIAKKIIDHCSSVTHNAREFMQSYPNKKQPNDYREFPGKMDHTTCVAFKVGSKF
;
A
#
# COMPACT_ATOMS: atom_id res chain seq x y z
N MET A 1 -34.07 -55.32 -8.69
CA MET A 1 -33.21 -54.72 -9.73
C MET A 1 -34.10 -53.79 -10.53
N SER A 2 -34.55 -52.71 -9.91
CA SER A 2 -33.90 -51.39 -9.80
C SER A 2 -34.21 -50.53 -11.04
N ASP A 3 -35.22 -49.69 -10.87
CA ASP A 3 -35.70 -48.64 -11.75
C ASP A 3 -34.58 -47.67 -12.16
N ILE A 4 -34.57 -47.27 -13.43
CA ILE A 4 -33.83 -46.10 -13.92
C ILE A 4 -34.87 -45.11 -14.45
N MET A 5 -35.28 -44.19 -13.58
CA MET A 5 -35.92 -42.94 -13.97
C MET A 5 -34.83 -41.95 -14.38
N THR A 6 -34.78 -41.62 -15.66
CA THR A 6 -34.08 -40.41 -16.16
C THR A 6 -35.02 -39.21 -15.99
N THR A 7 -34.83 -38.48 -14.90
CA THR A 7 -35.46 -37.17 -14.68
C THR A 7 -34.61 -36.06 -15.27
N THR A 8 -35.23 -35.30 -16.18
CA THR A 8 -34.80 -33.99 -16.63
C THR A 8 -34.85 -33.00 -15.46
N ALA A 9 -33.74 -32.30 -15.19
CA ALA A 9 -33.71 -31.19 -14.26
C ALA A 9 -33.13 -29.95 -14.95
N SER A 10 -34.02 -28.98 -15.14
CA SER A 10 -33.79 -27.61 -15.55
C SER A 10 -32.72 -26.91 -14.71
N SER A 11 -31.75 -26.27 -15.35
CA SER A 11 -30.82 -25.34 -14.71
C SER A 11 -31.52 -24.01 -14.42
N SER A 12 -32.09 -23.90 -13.24
CA SER A 12 -32.63 -22.65 -12.69
C SER A 12 -31.53 -21.87 -11.95
N THR A 13 -31.29 -20.68 -12.47
CA THR A 13 -30.75 -19.49 -11.80
C THR A 13 -31.16 -19.33 -10.34
N ASN A 14 -30.19 -19.06 -9.45
CA ASN A 14 -30.26 -18.33 -8.15
C ASN A 14 -29.01 -18.68 -7.33
N LYS A 15 -28.26 -17.80 -6.64
CA LYS A 15 -28.44 -16.44 -6.15
C LYS A 15 -27.04 -15.88 -5.82
N TYR A 16 -26.64 -14.76 -6.43
CA TYR A 16 -25.59 -13.89 -5.89
C TYR A 16 -26.27 -12.79 -5.09
N ASN A 17 -26.47 -13.02 -3.79
CA ASN A 17 -26.90 -12.00 -2.84
C ASN A 17 -25.97 -12.09 -1.62
N ASN A 18 -24.86 -11.36 -1.66
CA ASN A 18 -24.12 -10.88 -0.51
C ASN A 18 -23.40 -9.59 -0.92
N ASP A 19 -23.82 -8.47 -0.33
CA ASP A 19 -23.39 -7.10 -0.67
C ASP A 19 -21.87 -6.89 -0.43
N ASP A 20 -21.26 -7.71 0.42
CA ASP A 20 -19.82 -7.69 0.74
C ASP A 20 -18.89 -8.09 -0.43
N SER A 21 -19.41 -8.79 -1.44
CA SER A 21 -18.59 -9.28 -2.56
C SER A 21 -18.12 -8.17 -3.51
N LYS A 22 -18.79 -7.01 -3.51
CA LYS A 22 -18.46 -5.88 -4.40
C LYS A 22 -17.20 -5.11 -4.00
N TYR A 23 -16.80 -5.20 -2.73
CA TYR A 23 -15.67 -4.43 -2.17
C TYR A 23 -14.42 -5.30 -1.95
N GLN A 24 -14.45 -6.56 -2.38
CA GLN A 24 -13.27 -7.41 -2.34
C GLN A 24 -12.29 -6.97 -3.44
N PRO A 25 -11.01 -6.76 -3.10
CA PRO A 25 -9.99 -6.44 -4.09
C PRO A 25 -9.90 -7.54 -5.14
N ILE A 26 -9.88 -7.13 -6.40
CA ILE A 26 -9.66 -7.96 -7.56
C ILE A 26 -8.16 -7.87 -7.87
N VAL A 27 -7.47 -9.00 -7.78
CA VAL A 27 -6.08 -9.12 -8.26
C VAL A 27 -6.13 -9.45 -9.73
N VAL A 28 -5.42 -8.67 -10.54
CA VAL A 28 -5.40 -8.79 -11.98
C VAL A 28 -3.97 -8.96 -12.46
N LEU A 29 -3.73 -9.93 -13.34
CA LEU A 29 -2.39 -10.20 -13.86
C LEU A 29 -2.13 -9.42 -15.15
N GLN A 30 -3.18 -9.12 -15.89
CA GLN A 30 -3.13 -8.35 -17.12
C GLN A 30 -4.19 -7.25 -17.10
N TYR A 31 -3.89 -6.07 -17.65
CA TYR A 31 -4.79 -4.92 -17.55
C TYR A 31 -6.07 -5.08 -18.40
N ASP A 32 -6.11 -6.00 -19.35
CA ASP A 32 -7.28 -6.32 -20.17
C ASP A 32 -8.32 -7.16 -19.42
N GLU A 33 -7.92 -7.84 -18.35
CA GLU A 33 -8.80 -8.54 -17.40
C GLU A 33 -9.50 -7.58 -16.42
N LEU A 34 -9.15 -6.28 -16.41
CA LEU A 34 -9.87 -5.27 -15.62
C LEU A 34 -11.32 -5.12 -16.10
N PRO A 35 -12.27 -4.77 -15.20
CA PRO A 35 -13.64 -4.45 -15.59
C PRO A 35 -13.71 -3.38 -16.69
N GLN A 36 -14.50 -3.63 -17.73
CA GLN A 36 -14.69 -2.70 -18.86
C GLN A 36 -15.59 -1.55 -18.44
N ILE A 37 -14.98 -0.46 -17.95
CA ILE A 37 -15.66 0.70 -17.36
C ILE A 37 -15.02 1.98 -17.89
N ASN A 38 -15.85 2.89 -18.37
CA ASN A 38 -15.42 4.22 -18.77
C ASN A 38 -15.16 5.08 -17.53
N VAL A 39 -14.08 5.85 -17.60
CA VAL A 39 -13.69 6.82 -16.58
C VAL A 39 -14.19 8.19 -17.02
N THR A 40 -14.75 8.95 -16.08
CA THR A 40 -15.15 10.33 -16.34
C THR A 40 -13.93 11.13 -16.78
N ASN A 41 -14.06 11.85 -17.91
CA ASN A 41 -13.03 12.77 -18.39
C ASN A 41 -12.52 13.67 -17.27
N LEU A 42 -11.21 13.96 -17.30
CA LEU A 42 -10.58 14.80 -16.29
C LEU A 42 -11.32 16.14 -16.21
N LYS A 43 -11.89 16.44 -15.05
CA LYS A 43 -12.57 17.72 -14.81
C LYS A 43 -11.48 18.77 -14.64
N SER A 44 -11.18 19.48 -15.73
CA SER A 44 -10.18 20.53 -15.77
C SER A 44 -10.50 21.63 -14.75
N SER A 45 -9.76 21.68 -13.65
CA SER A 45 -9.47 22.95 -12.99
C SER A 45 -8.04 23.34 -13.37
N ALA A 46 -7.79 24.63 -13.56
CA ALA A 46 -6.45 25.20 -13.65
C ALA A 46 -5.62 25.02 -12.34
N GLN A 47 -6.04 24.11 -11.48
CA GLN A 47 -5.54 23.85 -10.14
C GLN A 47 -5.60 22.34 -9.91
N SER A 48 -4.43 21.71 -9.93
CA SER A 48 -4.18 20.41 -9.31
C SER A 48 -3.20 20.64 -8.17
N ILE A 49 -3.32 19.89 -7.09
CA ILE A 49 -2.24 19.85 -6.10
C ILE A 49 -1.26 18.77 -6.51
N GLN A 50 0.03 19.07 -6.36
CA GLN A 50 1.11 18.10 -6.38
C GLN A 50 1.87 18.19 -5.06
N VAL A 51 2.11 17.04 -4.44
CA VAL A 51 2.80 16.90 -3.17
C VAL A 51 3.83 15.79 -3.29
N ASP A 52 5.05 16.04 -2.81
CA ASP A 52 6.15 15.07 -2.74
C ASP A 52 6.83 15.03 -1.35
N ASP A 53 6.25 15.69 -0.36
CA ASP A 53 6.72 15.78 1.03
C ASP A 53 5.52 15.79 2.02
N ASP A 54 5.79 16.00 3.30
CA ASP A 54 4.80 16.13 4.36
C ASP A 54 3.77 17.23 4.06
N TYR A 55 2.49 16.86 4.05
CA TYR A 55 1.39 17.77 3.71
C TYR A 55 0.12 17.40 4.47
N ASP A 56 -0.71 18.39 4.79
CA ASP A 56 -2.02 18.20 5.40
C ASP A 56 -3.07 19.08 4.75
N GLU A 57 -4.17 18.45 4.38
CA GLU A 57 -5.42 19.05 3.97
C GLU A 57 -6.59 18.20 4.47
N THR A 58 -7.80 18.74 4.36
CA THR A 58 -9.03 18.03 4.77
C THR A 58 -9.31 16.72 4.02
N TYR A 59 -8.62 16.49 2.90
CA TYR A 59 -8.77 15.32 2.02
C TYR A 59 -7.46 14.60 1.70
N LEU A 60 -6.32 15.11 2.17
CA LEU A 60 -5.02 14.50 1.92
C LEU A 60 -4.14 14.69 3.15
N SER A 61 -3.46 13.64 3.58
CA SER A 61 -2.32 13.77 4.49
C SER A 61 -1.21 12.86 4.03
N THR A 62 0.01 13.39 4.02
CA THR A 62 1.23 12.67 3.63
C THR A 62 2.25 12.84 4.76
N ARG A 63 2.93 11.76 5.12
CA ARG A 63 4.00 11.77 6.12
C ARG A 63 5.14 10.86 5.71
N SER A 64 6.38 11.29 5.90
CA SER A 64 7.58 10.46 5.80
C SER A 64 8.56 10.77 6.93
N ILE A 65 8.80 9.79 7.80
CA ILE A 65 9.75 9.92 8.91
C ILE A 65 10.74 8.77 8.92
N SER A 66 11.80 8.92 9.71
CA SER A 66 12.71 7.81 10.06
C SER A 66 12.47 7.37 11.50
N THR A 67 12.24 6.08 11.74
CA THR A 67 12.13 5.50 13.10
C THR A 67 13.46 4.93 13.59
N TYR A 68 14.52 5.05 12.80
CA TYR A 68 15.89 4.70 13.18
C TYR A 68 16.45 5.57 14.33
N PRO A 69 17.46 5.07 15.06
CA PRO A 69 18.10 5.80 16.16
C PRO A 69 18.93 7.00 15.68
N MET A 70 19.04 8.01 16.54
CA MET A 70 20.03 9.07 16.36
C MET A 70 21.43 8.53 16.66
N LEU A 71 22.37 8.73 15.75
CA LEU A 71 23.78 8.41 15.92
C LEU A 71 24.49 9.51 16.72
N PRO A 72 25.65 9.23 17.35
CA PRO A 72 26.39 10.21 18.15
C PRO A 72 26.81 11.49 17.40
N HIS A 73 26.89 11.44 16.07
CA HIS A 73 27.21 12.58 15.21
C HIS A 73 25.98 13.40 14.76
N GLY A 74 24.78 13.04 15.22
CA GLY A 74 23.56 13.85 15.04
C GLY A 74 22.72 13.52 13.80
N GLU A 75 23.13 12.58 12.95
CA GLU A 75 22.29 12.03 11.88
C GLU A 75 21.54 10.78 12.40
N LYS A 76 20.45 10.39 11.75
CA LYS A 76 19.84 9.09 12.03
C LYS A 76 20.61 7.99 11.34
N ASP A 77 20.60 6.81 11.96
CA ASP A 77 20.97 5.61 11.23
C ASP A 77 20.00 5.43 10.05
N GLY A 78 20.49 4.93 8.93
CA GLY A 78 19.69 4.84 7.70
C GLY A 78 19.60 6.11 6.85
N ASP A 79 20.04 7.28 7.33
CA ASP A 79 19.93 8.53 6.55
C ASP A 79 20.66 8.47 5.18
N PRO A 80 20.15 9.16 4.14
CA PRO A 80 18.87 9.89 4.12
C PRO A 80 17.66 8.96 4.01
N ILE A 81 16.46 9.48 4.33
CA ILE A 81 15.18 8.79 4.11
C ILE A 81 15.11 8.27 2.66
N ALA A 82 15.07 6.94 2.56
CA ALA A 82 15.07 6.20 1.31
C ALA A 82 13.67 6.07 0.69
N ASP A 83 12.63 6.36 1.46
CA ASP A 83 11.26 6.48 0.95
C ASP A 83 11.07 7.79 0.19
N LYS A 84 10.27 7.74 -0.87
CA LYS A 84 9.79 8.90 -1.62
C LYS A 84 8.31 8.71 -1.92
N LEU A 85 7.55 9.79 -1.83
CA LEU A 85 6.12 9.79 -2.13
C LEU A 85 5.80 10.80 -3.22
N PHE A 86 4.68 10.58 -3.90
CA PHE A 86 4.09 11.57 -4.78
C PHE A 86 2.58 11.45 -4.74
N VAL A 87 1.91 12.60 -4.69
CA VAL A 87 0.47 12.69 -4.77
C VAL A 87 0.10 13.81 -5.73
N GLN A 88 -0.78 13.51 -6.68
CA GLN A 88 -1.43 14.51 -7.51
C GLN A 88 -2.94 14.40 -7.36
N VAL A 89 -3.60 15.49 -6.98
CA VAL A 89 -5.05 15.51 -6.77
C VAL A 89 -5.71 16.45 -7.77
N HIS A 90 -6.71 15.91 -8.46
CA HIS A 90 -7.69 16.62 -9.29
C HIS A 90 -9.10 16.41 -8.71
N LYS A 91 -10.07 17.18 -9.19
CA LYS A 91 -11.46 17.14 -8.72
C LYS A 91 -12.12 15.76 -8.80
N ASN A 92 -11.79 14.97 -9.81
CA ASN A 92 -12.35 13.65 -10.05
C ASN A 92 -11.33 12.52 -10.18
N ARG A 93 -10.09 12.78 -9.77
CA ARG A 93 -9.00 11.83 -9.92
C ARG A 93 -7.87 12.14 -8.97
N ALA A 94 -7.23 11.10 -8.43
CA ALA A 94 -5.96 11.25 -7.74
C ALA A 94 -4.95 10.22 -8.24
N VAL A 95 -3.68 10.61 -8.28
CA VAL A 95 -2.54 9.73 -8.45
C VAL A 95 -1.78 9.69 -7.14
N LEU A 96 -1.48 8.50 -6.64
CA LEU A 96 -0.75 8.27 -5.40
C LEU A 96 0.45 7.38 -5.70
N ALA A 97 1.61 7.62 -5.10
CA ALA A 97 2.75 6.72 -5.20
C ALA A 97 3.62 6.76 -3.96
N ILE A 98 4.17 5.60 -3.59
CA ILE A 98 5.28 5.45 -2.65
C ILE A 98 6.33 4.55 -3.32
N ALA A 99 7.59 4.97 -3.24
CA ALA A 99 8.75 4.17 -3.58
C ALA A 99 9.62 4.06 -2.34
N ASP A 100 9.84 2.84 -1.85
CA ASP A 100 10.76 2.55 -0.75
C ASP A 100 12.06 1.98 -1.31
N GLY A 101 13.13 2.76 -1.14
CA GLY A 101 14.46 2.39 -1.59
C GLY A 101 15.00 1.19 -0.82
N CYS A 102 15.18 0.04 -1.49
CA CYS A 102 15.59 -1.19 -0.82
C CYS A 102 16.94 -1.05 -0.08
N ASN A 103 16.95 -1.38 1.21
CA ASN A 103 17.99 -1.07 2.21
C ASN A 103 17.94 0.40 2.65
N TRP A 104 19.08 1.07 2.79
CA TRP A 104 19.13 2.47 3.20
C TRP A 104 20.37 3.17 2.63
N GLY A 105 20.45 4.49 2.85
CA GLY A 105 21.52 5.33 2.35
C GLY A 105 21.25 5.92 0.96
N LYS A 106 22.27 6.60 0.42
CA LYS A 106 22.12 7.47 -0.76
C LYS A 106 21.65 6.76 -2.02
N ARG A 107 22.13 5.53 -2.27
CA ARG A 107 21.83 4.80 -3.51
C ARG A 107 20.34 4.40 -3.58
N PRO A 108 19.76 3.72 -2.58
CA PRO A 108 18.32 3.44 -2.57
C PRO A 108 17.47 4.71 -2.57
N ALA A 109 17.84 5.74 -1.79
CA ALA A 109 17.11 7.01 -1.75
C ALA A 109 17.08 7.72 -3.12
N MET A 110 18.18 7.68 -3.88
CA MET A 110 18.22 8.21 -5.24
C MET A 110 17.38 7.37 -6.20
N ALA A 111 17.38 6.04 -6.07
CA ALA A 111 16.54 5.18 -6.91
C ALA A 111 15.04 5.44 -6.68
N ALA A 112 14.60 5.54 -5.42
CA ALA A 112 13.23 5.91 -5.08
C ALA A 112 12.86 7.30 -5.63
N LYS A 113 13.79 8.26 -5.55
CA LYS A 113 13.58 9.62 -6.09
C LYS A 113 13.43 9.61 -7.61
N ASP A 114 14.32 8.91 -8.30
CA ASP A 114 14.31 8.79 -9.76
C ASP A 114 13.03 8.08 -10.24
N ALA A 115 12.60 7.04 -9.52
CA ALA A 115 11.35 6.32 -9.78
C ALA A 115 10.12 7.23 -9.66
N ILE A 116 9.98 7.94 -8.53
CA ILE A 116 8.87 8.86 -8.29
C ILE A 116 8.86 10.01 -9.29
N ALA A 117 10.02 10.58 -9.62
CA ALA A 117 10.12 11.67 -10.59
C ALA A 117 9.62 11.25 -11.98
N ALA A 118 10.05 10.08 -12.48
CA ALA A 118 9.59 9.56 -13.76
C ALA A 118 8.11 9.17 -13.74
N PHE A 119 7.64 8.54 -12.65
CA PHE A 119 6.24 8.19 -12.47
C PHE A 119 5.34 9.45 -12.50
N ALA A 120 5.71 10.48 -11.74
CA ALA A 120 5.00 11.76 -11.69
C ALA A 120 4.98 12.45 -13.05
N GLN A 121 6.14 12.55 -13.73
CA GLN A 121 6.22 13.13 -15.06
C GLN A 121 5.31 12.39 -16.06
N TYR A 122 5.35 11.05 -16.05
CA TYR A 122 4.54 10.24 -16.94
C TYR A 122 3.04 10.53 -16.80
N PHE A 123 2.54 10.63 -15.57
CA PHE A 123 1.13 10.94 -15.35
C PHE A 123 0.77 12.39 -15.65
N ASN A 124 1.66 13.36 -15.40
CA ASN A 124 1.42 14.77 -15.73
C ASN A 124 1.13 14.97 -17.22
N GLU A 125 1.74 14.18 -18.09
CA GLU A 125 1.57 14.26 -19.53
C GLU A 125 0.38 13.45 -20.06
N ARG A 126 -0.16 12.52 -19.26
CA ARG A 126 -1.10 11.48 -19.72
C ARG A 126 -2.46 11.49 -19.05
N GLN A 127 -2.73 12.39 -18.09
CA GLN A 127 -4.05 12.44 -17.43
C GLN A 127 -5.22 12.48 -18.41
N ASN A 128 -5.13 13.28 -19.48
CA ASN A 128 -6.22 13.42 -20.45
C ASN A 128 -6.42 12.18 -21.33
N ASP A 129 -5.47 11.25 -21.35
CA ASP A 129 -5.55 10.04 -22.17
C ASP A 129 -6.27 8.89 -21.44
N ILE A 130 -6.51 9.02 -20.14
CA ILE A 130 -7.18 7.99 -19.32
C ILE A 130 -8.69 8.10 -19.48
N ASN A 131 -9.27 7.30 -20.37
CA ASN A 131 -10.70 7.29 -20.69
C ASN A 131 -11.42 6.03 -20.19
N SER A 132 -10.67 4.97 -19.87
CA SER A 132 -11.18 3.70 -19.36
C SER A 132 -10.31 3.17 -18.21
N LEU A 133 -10.84 2.19 -17.48
CA LEU A 133 -10.06 1.49 -16.45
C LEU A 133 -8.88 0.70 -17.07
N GLN A 134 -9.03 0.22 -18.30
CA GLN A 134 -7.99 -0.45 -19.09
C GLN A 134 -6.86 0.53 -19.43
N ASP A 135 -7.18 1.75 -19.87
CA ASP A 135 -6.18 2.80 -20.11
C ASP A 135 -5.42 3.11 -18.83
N ALA A 136 -6.14 3.25 -17.71
CA ALA A 136 -5.54 3.49 -16.40
C ALA A 136 -4.54 2.38 -16.03
N GLY A 137 -4.93 1.10 -16.18
CA GLY A 137 -4.06 -0.05 -15.92
C GLY A 137 -2.84 -0.10 -16.85
N HIS A 138 -3.06 0.12 -18.14
CA HIS A 138 -1.99 0.17 -19.13
C HIS A 138 -0.98 1.28 -18.80
N PHE A 139 -1.43 2.51 -18.58
CA PHE A 139 -0.57 3.64 -18.27
C PHE A 139 0.15 3.48 -16.93
N LEU A 140 -0.51 2.89 -15.93
CA LEU A 140 0.12 2.61 -14.65
C LEU A 140 1.29 1.64 -14.78
N LEU A 141 1.15 0.55 -15.55
CA LEU A 141 2.24 -0.38 -15.84
C LEU A 141 3.36 0.27 -16.67
N ARG A 142 3.02 1.15 -17.61
CA ARG A 142 4.02 1.91 -18.39
C ARG A 142 4.81 2.88 -17.50
N ALA A 143 4.18 3.52 -16.53
CA ALA A 143 4.87 4.39 -15.57
C ALA A 143 5.95 3.63 -14.76
N PHE A 144 5.74 2.34 -14.46
CA PHE A 144 6.76 1.50 -13.79
C PHE A 144 7.96 1.22 -14.71
N CYS A 145 7.73 1.08 -16.01
CA CYS A 145 8.79 0.96 -17.00
C CYS A 145 9.62 2.25 -17.08
N GLU A 146 8.96 3.41 -17.12
CA GLU A 146 9.64 4.70 -17.10
C GLU A 146 10.44 4.91 -15.80
N ALA A 147 9.87 4.53 -14.65
CA ALA A 147 10.57 4.55 -13.37
C ALA A 147 11.83 3.69 -13.38
N HIS A 148 11.78 2.45 -13.88
CA HIS A 148 12.97 1.60 -14.02
C HIS A 148 14.03 2.24 -14.93
N ASN A 149 13.62 2.71 -16.11
CA ASN A 149 14.52 3.33 -17.07
C ASN A 149 15.22 4.55 -16.47
N LYS A 150 14.49 5.35 -15.67
CA LYS A 150 15.05 6.53 -15.00
C LYS A 150 16.09 6.18 -13.95
N ILE A 151 15.88 5.13 -13.16
CA ILE A 151 16.84 4.69 -12.14
C ILE A 151 18.21 4.35 -12.74
N VAL A 152 18.21 3.71 -13.91
CA VAL A 152 19.45 3.28 -14.60
C VAL A 152 20.03 4.33 -15.54
N GLU A 153 19.28 5.41 -15.80
CA GLU A 153 19.68 6.46 -16.74
C GLU A 153 20.99 7.15 -16.30
N GLY A 154 21.91 7.31 -17.24
CA GLY A 154 23.13 8.10 -17.06
C GLY A 154 24.16 7.49 -16.10
N LYS A 155 24.02 6.24 -15.68
CA LYS A 155 25.01 5.57 -14.81
C LYS A 155 26.18 5.02 -15.65
N PRO A 156 27.45 5.30 -15.28
CA PRO A 156 28.62 4.71 -15.93
C PRO A 156 28.64 3.18 -15.83
N ASP A 157 28.28 2.67 -14.65
CA ASP A 157 27.94 1.28 -14.40
C ASP A 157 26.52 1.24 -13.82
N ILE A 158 25.62 0.52 -14.49
CA ILE A 158 24.22 0.39 -14.06
C ILE A 158 24.12 -0.14 -12.62
N TRP A 159 25.05 -0.99 -12.19
CA TRP A 159 25.08 -1.56 -10.84
C TRP A 159 25.49 -0.56 -9.76
N GLU A 160 25.82 0.68 -10.11
CA GLU A 160 25.94 1.79 -9.16
C GLU A 160 24.59 2.44 -8.83
N ALA A 161 23.54 2.18 -9.62
CA ALA A 161 22.18 2.57 -9.27
C ALA A 161 21.72 1.86 -7.99
N GLY A 162 20.83 2.50 -7.23
CA GLY A 162 20.07 1.79 -6.19
C GLY A 162 18.93 0.98 -6.78
N THR A 163 18.19 0.31 -5.92
CA THR A 163 16.91 -0.34 -6.25
C THR A 163 15.84 0.19 -5.32
N THR A 164 14.58 0.12 -5.75
CA THR A 164 13.42 0.59 -4.97
C THR A 164 12.21 -0.27 -5.24
N THR A 165 11.34 -0.43 -4.26
CA THR A 165 9.95 -0.84 -4.51
C THR A 165 9.20 0.30 -5.21
N LEU A 166 8.02 0.01 -5.74
CA LEU A 166 7.09 1.04 -6.20
C LEU A 166 5.66 0.53 -6.06
N LEU A 167 4.83 1.27 -5.33
CA LEU A 167 3.38 1.15 -5.35
C LEU A 167 2.81 2.45 -5.90
N GLY A 168 2.17 2.37 -7.06
CA GLY A 168 1.48 3.47 -7.71
C GLY A 168 -0.02 3.20 -7.79
N GLY A 169 -0.85 4.21 -7.57
CA GLY A 169 -2.30 4.09 -7.50
C GLY A 169 -3.05 5.24 -8.14
N LEU A 170 -4.26 4.95 -8.62
CA LEU A 170 -5.20 5.86 -9.25
C LEU A 170 -6.56 5.72 -8.57
N VAL A 171 -7.07 6.82 -8.03
CA VAL A 171 -8.48 6.93 -7.65
C VAL A 171 -9.23 7.60 -8.80
N LEU A 172 -10.28 6.97 -9.31
CA LEU A 172 -10.95 7.34 -10.56
C LEU A 172 -12.47 7.47 -10.34
N GLU A 173 -13.08 8.53 -10.86
CA GLU A 173 -14.54 8.65 -10.99
C GLU A 173 -15.00 7.97 -12.30
N PHE A 174 -15.99 7.09 -12.23
CA PHE A 174 -16.55 6.38 -13.38
C PHE A 174 -17.72 7.12 -14.02
N GLU A 175 -17.91 6.91 -15.32
CA GLU A 175 -19.14 7.34 -15.99
C GLU A 175 -20.31 6.49 -15.49
N GLN A 176 -21.29 7.13 -14.83
CA GLN A 176 -22.45 6.41 -14.31
C GLN A 176 -23.51 6.24 -15.40
N ALA A 177 -23.87 5.00 -15.71
CA ALA A 177 -25.04 4.69 -16.55
C ALA A 177 -26.35 4.60 -15.73
N SER A 178 -26.25 4.34 -14.42
CA SER A 178 -27.36 4.35 -13.46
C SER A 178 -26.89 4.72 -12.05
N GLU A 179 -27.82 5.10 -11.16
CA GLU A 179 -27.51 5.45 -9.77
C GLU A 179 -26.96 4.25 -8.95
N ASP A 180 -27.30 3.02 -9.35
CA ASP A 180 -26.87 1.79 -8.67
C ASP A 180 -25.43 1.37 -9.01
N GLN A 181 -24.76 2.05 -9.96
CA GLN A 181 -23.39 1.74 -10.34
C GLN A 181 -22.36 2.43 -9.43
N PRO A 182 -21.27 1.73 -9.07
CA PRO A 182 -20.17 2.33 -8.32
C PRO A 182 -19.65 3.59 -9.02
N LYS A 183 -19.55 4.68 -8.27
CA LYS A 183 -19.07 5.96 -8.78
C LYS A 183 -17.55 6.06 -8.79
N TRP A 184 -16.87 5.34 -7.89
CA TRP A 184 -15.44 5.43 -7.71
C TRP A 184 -14.78 4.05 -7.72
N GLY A 185 -13.52 4.04 -8.13
CA GLY A 185 -12.65 2.88 -7.99
C GLY A 185 -11.22 3.29 -7.64
N PHE A 186 -10.53 2.38 -6.97
CA PHE A 186 -9.11 2.48 -6.64
C PHE A 186 -8.36 1.36 -7.35
N LEU A 187 -7.51 1.75 -8.29
CA LEU A 187 -6.63 0.88 -9.05
C LEU A 187 -5.20 1.11 -8.59
N CYS A 188 -4.42 0.07 -8.28
CA CYS A 188 -3.00 0.20 -8.03
C CYS A 188 -2.17 -0.91 -8.67
N ALA A 189 -0.91 -0.59 -8.96
CA ALA A 189 0.13 -1.52 -9.32
C ALA A 189 1.15 -1.55 -8.20
N SER A 190 1.72 -2.72 -7.92
CA SER A 190 2.75 -2.87 -6.90
C SER A 190 3.86 -3.77 -7.38
N VAL A 191 5.11 -3.35 -7.17
CA VAL A 191 6.30 -4.21 -7.18
C VAL A 191 7.05 -3.98 -5.88
N GLY A 192 7.38 -5.05 -5.17
CA GLY A 192 7.80 -4.95 -3.77
C GLY A 192 6.66 -5.18 -2.78
N ASP A 193 6.82 -4.70 -1.56
CA ASP A 193 5.98 -5.06 -0.41
C ASP A 193 5.20 -3.91 0.22
N CYS A 194 5.40 -2.65 -0.20
CA CYS A 194 4.52 -1.53 0.17
C CYS A 194 3.04 -1.92 0.04
N LYS A 195 2.19 -1.41 0.93
CA LYS A 195 0.79 -1.82 1.02
C LYS A 195 -0.18 -0.70 0.70
N ALA A 196 -1.31 -1.07 0.09
CA ALA A 196 -2.47 -0.21 -0.03
C ALA A 196 -3.66 -0.80 0.73
N PHE A 197 -4.35 0.06 1.48
CA PHE A 197 -5.58 -0.24 2.17
C PHE A 197 -6.70 0.68 1.67
N LEU A 198 -7.91 0.14 1.62
CA LEU A 198 -9.13 0.93 1.52
C LEU A 198 -9.80 0.94 2.90
N ILE A 199 -9.96 2.13 3.50
CA ILE A 199 -10.69 2.30 4.75
C ILE A 199 -12.11 2.74 4.40
N SER A 200 -13.07 1.82 4.55
CA SER A 200 -14.47 2.10 4.24
C SER A 200 -15.12 2.91 5.36
N HIS A 201 -15.59 4.11 5.02
CA HIS A 201 -16.28 4.96 5.99
C HIS A 201 -17.63 4.38 6.42
N LYS A 202 -18.35 3.78 5.46
CA LYS A 202 -19.68 3.19 5.65
C LYS A 202 -19.62 1.88 6.41
N MET A 203 -18.73 0.96 6.01
CA MET A 203 -18.61 -0.35 6.65
C MET A 203 -17.79 -0.32 7.94
N LYS A 204 -17.05 0.77 8.20
CA LYS A 204 -16.12 0.90 9.33
C LYS A 204 -15.08 -0.23 9.34
N GLN A 205 -14.54 -0.54 8.16
CA GLN A 205 -13.62 -1.64 7.93
C GLN A 205 -12.39 -1.20 7.15
N ALA A 206 -11.25 -1.85 7.39
CA ALA A 206 -10.06 -1.75 6.58
C ALA A 206 -10.02 -2.95 5.61
N ILE A 207 -9.60 -2.74 4.37
CA ILE A 207 -9.43 -3.78 3.35
C ILE A 207 -7.99 -3.70 2.83
N ASP A 208 -7.20 -4.77 2.93
CA ASP A 208 -5.87 -4.84 2.29
C ASP A 208 -6.06 -5.07 0.79
N VAL A 209 -5.92 -4.01 0.01
CA VAL A 209 -6.07 -4.02 -1.45
C VAL A 209 -4.93 -4.82 -2.09
N THR A 210 -3.74 -4.75 -1.48
CA THR A 210 -2.50 -5.41 -1.92
C THR A 210 -2.28 -6.78 -1.27
N ASN A 211 -3.32 -7.44 -0.77
CA ASN A 211 -3.18 -8.71 -0.06
C ASN A 211 -2.40 -9.73 -0.91
N GLY A 212 -1.38 -10.35 -0.33
CA GLY A 212 -0.50 -11.30 -1.03
C GLY A 212 0.46 -10.67 -2.06
N ASN A 213 0.78 -9.37 -1.96
CA ASN A 213 1.88 -8.75 -2.70
C ASN A 213 3.25 -9.29 -2.26
N ARG A 214 3.44 -9.57 -0.97
CA ARG A 214 4.64 -10.19 -0.41
C ARG A 214 4.47 -11.70 -0.26
N CYS A 215 5.16 -12.48 -1.08
CA CYS A 215 5.09 -13.95 -1.04
C CYS A 215 6.07 -14.56 -0.02
N ASN A 216 7.20 -13.90 0.24
CA ASN A 216 8.19 -14.35 1.21
C ASN A 216 7.92 -13.70 2.57
N LEU A 217 7.24 -14.43 3.45
CA LEU A 217 6.88 -13.95 4.80
C LEU A 217 7.98 -14.20 5.85
N SER A 218 9.01 -14.97 5.51
CA SER A 218 10.07 -15.37 6.44
C SER A 218 11.35 -14.54 6.33
N ASP A 219 11.62 -13.89 5.19
CA ASP A 219 12.72 -12.94 5.02
C ASP A 219 12.20 -11.52 4.76
N THR A 220 12.30 -10.67 5.78
CA THR A 220 11.86 -9.26 5.70
C THR A 220 12.73 -8.40 4.78
N ARG A 221 13.90 -8.89 4.36
CA ARG A 221 14.81 -8.14 3.46
C ARG A 221 14.53 -8.41 1.98
N ASP A 222 13.71 -9.41 1.69
CA ASP A 222 13.20 -9.64 0.35
C ASP A 222 11.81 -9.01 0.21
N PRO A 223 11.69 -7.84 -0.44
CA PRO A 223 10.40 -7.19 -0.69
C PRO A 223 9.57 -7.96 -1.73
N GLY A 224 10.09 -9.06 -2.28
CA GLY A 224 9.48 -9.83 -3.36
C GLY A 224 9.94 -9.34 -4.72
N GLY A 225 9.82 -8.04 -5.01
CA GLY A 225 10.26 -7.44 -6.27
C GLY A 225 10.83 -6.04 -6.08
N ARG A 226 11.51 -5.51 -7.09
CA ARG A 226 12.10 -4.17 -7.07
C ARG A 226 12.41 -3.63 -8.47
N LEU A 227 12.30 -2.32 -8.63
CA LEU A 227 12.83 -1.57 -9.76
C LEU A 227 14.32 -1.24 -9.56
N GLY A 228 14.97 -0.80 -10.64
CA GLY A 228 16.43 -0.72 -10.74
C GLY A 228 17.08 -2.05 -11.15
N PRO A 229 18.43 -2.09 -11.23
CA PRO A 229 19.15 -3.25 -11.71
C PRO A 229 19.29 -4.32 -10.63
N TYR A 230 18.73 -5.51 -10.87
CA TYR A 230 18.76 -6.61 -9.91
C TYR A 230 19.01 -7.99 -10.53
N VAL A 231 18.32 -8.33 -11.63
CA VAL A 231 18.46 -9.63 -12.29
C VAL A 231 19.14 -9.53 -13.66
N GLY A 232 19.88 -10.58 -14.03
CA GLY A 232 20.48 -10.71 -15.37
C GLY A 232 21.35 -9.52 -15.76
N GLN A 233 20.96 -8.83 -16.84
CA GLN A 233 21.67 -7.68 -17.40
C GLN A 233 21.26 -6.33 -16.78
N GLY A 234 20.85 -6.33 -15.50
CA GLY A 234 20.34 -5.14 -14.81
C GLY A 234 18.85 -4.89 -15.03
N TRP A 235 18.08 -5.95 -15.33
CA TRP A 235 16.63 -5.90 -15.39
C TRP A 235 16.01 -5.79 -13.98
N PRO A 236 14.80 -5.23 -13.86
CA PRO A 236 14.08 -5.18 -12.60
C PRO A 236 13.58 -6.57 -12.20
N ASP A 237 13.36 -6.76 -10.90
CA ASP A 237 12.72 -7.96 -10.37
C ASP A 237 11.21 -7.75 -10.28
N LEU A 238 10.48 -8.32 -11.23
CA LEU A 238 9.04 -8.14 -11.36
C LEU A 238 8.24 -9.36 -10.89
N ARG A 239 8.85 -10.30 -10.15
CA ARG A 239 8.20 -11.59 -9.80
C ARG A 239 6.87 -11.44 -9.04
N ASN A 240 6.68 -10.31 -8.35
CA ASN A 240 5.44 -9.99 -7.64
C ASN A 240 4.72 -8.75 -8.19
N LEU A 241 5.07 -8.29 -9.40
CA LEU A 241 4.35 -7.22 -10.06
C LEU A 241 2.90 -7.66 -10.30
N LYS A 242 1.96 -6.92 -9.72
CA LYS A 242 0.51 -7.20 -9.82
C LYS A 242 -0.27 -5.90 -9.96
N LEU A 243 -1.42 -5.97 -10.63
CA LEU A 243 -2.47 -4.97 -10.57
C LEU A 243 -3.53 -5.38 -9.56
N TYR A 244 -4.07 -4.40 -8.86
CA TYR A 244 -5.12 -4.57 -7.86
C TYR A 244 -6.19 -3.53 -8.10
N PHE A 245 -7.45 -3.93 -8.03
CA PHE A 245 -8.57 -3.04 -8.22
C PHE A 245 -9.66 -3.29 -7.19
N THR A 246 -10.22 -2.22 -6.63
CA THR A 246 -11.43 -2.31 -5.81
C THR A 246 -12.36 -1.15 -6.13
N PHE A 247 -13.66 -1.38 -6.05
CA PHE A 247 -14.63 -0.29 -5.97
C PHE A 247 -14.50 0.41 -4.61
N CYS A 248 -14.83 1.70 -4.58
CA CYS A 248 -14.87 2.50 -3.36
C CYS A 248 -16.03 3.51 -3.39
N GLU A 249 -16.37 4.03 -2.22
CA GLU A 249 -17.40 5.05 -2.05
C GLU A 249 -16.79 6.42 -1.71
N GLU A 250 -17.59 7.48 -1.87
CA GLU A 250 -17.21 8.83 -1.44
C GLU A 250 -16.99 8.84 0.08
N ASN A 251 -15.93 9.53 0.53
CA ASN A 251 -15.41 9.55 1.91
C ASN A 251 -14.63 8.32 2.39
N ASP A 252 -14.49 7.27 1.59
CA ASP A 252 -13.50 6.22 1.88
C ASP A 252 -12.07 6.81 1.84
N ILE A 253 -11.13 6.16 2.52
CA ILE A 253 -9.71 6.55 2.49
C ILE A 253 -8.90 5.53 1.70
N ALA A 254 -8.26 5.98 0.62
CA ALA A 254 -7.18 5.26 -0.01
C ALA A 254 -5.90 5.54 0.79
N LEU A 255 -5.41 4.53 1.50
CA LEU A 255 -4.21 4.59 2.33
C LEU A 255 -3.09 3.79 1.67
N VAL A 256 -1.97 4.43 1.34
CA VAL A 256 -0.77 3.76 0.81
C VAL A 256 0.37 3.94 1.82
N VAL A 257 1.11 2.87 2.11
CA VAL A 257 2.15 2.87 3.15
C VAL A 257 3.39 2.06 2.75
N SER A 258 4.57 2.46 3.23
CA SER A 258 5.80 1.67 3.14
C SER A 258 5.85 0.54 4.17
N ASP A 259 6.88 -0.32 4.09
CA ASP A 259 7.07 -1.42 5.05
C ASP A 259 7.37 -0.92 6.46
N GLY A 260 8.05 0.21 6.60
CA GLY A 260 8.24 0.90 7.88
C GLY A 260 6.96 1.29 8.59
N VAL A 261 5.81 1.28 7.90
CA VAL A 261 4.50 1.33 8.54
C VAL A 261 3.94 -0.06 8.77
N HIS A 262 3.76 -0.87 7.72
CA HIS A 262 2.95 -2.08 7.85
C HIS A 262 3.65 -3.19 8.65
N ASP A 263 4.98 -3.21 8.71
CA ASP A 263 5.72 -4.11 9.60
C ASP A 263 5.46 -3.74 11.06
N ASN A 264 5.17 -2.46 11.38
CA ASN A 264 4.77 -2.03 12.71
C ASN A 264 3.28 -2.25 13.02
N LEU A 265 2.51 -2.80 12.08
CA LEU A 265 1.14 -3.29 12.28
C LEU A 265 1.08 -4.83 12.28
N ASP A 266 2.22 -5.48 12.10
CA ASP A 266 2.38 -6.93 12.04
C ASP A 266 2.39 -7.54 13.45
N PRO A 267 1.59 -8.58 13.73
CA PRO A 267 1.54 -9.15 15.07
C PRO A 267 2.88 -9.73 15.54
N ILE A 268 3.68 -10.29 14.64
CA ILE A 268 4.99 -10.87 14.98
C ILE A 268 5.95 -9.76 15.41
N MET A 269 6.01 -8.67 14.64
CA MET A 269 6.87 -7.52 14.95
C MET A 269 6.42 -6.81 16.23
N LEU A 270 5.13 -6.87 16.56
CA LEU A 270 4.59 -6.36 17.82
C LEU A 270 4.77 -7.32 19.01
N GLY A 271 5.53 -8.41 18.82
CA GLY A 271 5.82 -9.39 19.88
C GLY A 271 4.63 -10.26 20.29
N LYS A 272 3.55 -10.26 19.50
CA LYS A 272 2.33 -11.05 19.78
C LYS A 272 2.55 -12.51 19.48
N THR A 273 1.95 -13.35 20.30
CA THR A 273 1.90 -14.80 20.15
C THR A 273 0.60 -15.23 19.47
N PRO A 274 0.57 -16.44 18.86
CA PRO A 274 -0.67 -17.00 18.33
C PRO A 274 -1.78 -17.13 19.39
N ASP A 275 -1.42 -17.47 20.64
CA ASP A 275 -2.35 -17.59 21.77
C ASP A 275 -3.02 -16.25 22.11
N GLU A 276 -2.26 -15.15 22.16
CA GLU A 276 -2.82 -13.80 22.36
C GLU A 276 -3.80 -13.40 21.24
N LEU A 277 -3.68 -13.99 20.05
CA LEU A 277 -4.58 -13.78 18.94
C LEU A 277 -5.73 -14.80 18.87
N ASN A 278 -5.84 -15.69 19.86
CA ASN A 278 -6.81 -16.77 19.92
C ASN A 278 -6.71 -17.76 18.74
N ILE A 279 -5.51 -17.95 18.18
CA ILE A 279 -5.25 -18.97 17.16
C ILE A 279 -5.11 -20.31 17.88
N LYS A 280 -6.12 -21.17 17.72
CA LYS A 280 -6.20 -22.45 18.43
C LYS A 280 -5.15 -23.44 17.93
N ASP A 281 -4.66 -24.27 18.85
CA ASP A 281 -3.79 -25.41 18.58
C ASP A 281 -2.44 -25.07 17.92
N VAL A 282 -1.99 -23.82 18.07
CA VAL A 282 -0.73 -23.30 17.50
C VAL A 282 0.10 -22.68 18.62
N LYS A 283 1.31 -23.18 18.85
CA LYS A 283 2.21 -22.67 19.91
C LYS A 283 3.13 -21.57 19.42
N GLY A 284 3.47 -21.58 18.14
CA GLY A 284 4.41 -20.66 17.50
C GLY A 284 4.00 -20.36 16.07
N TRP A 285 4.42 -19.21 15.57
CA TRP A 285 4.10 -18.76 14.20
C TRP A 285 4.66 -19.70 13.12
N GLU A 286 5.74 -20.40 13.44
CA GLU A 286 6.40 -21.41 12.60
C GLU A 286 5.57 -22.68 12.37
N GLU A 287 4.54 -22.93 13.18
CA GLU A 287 3.64 -24.08 13.02
C GLU A 287 2.54 -23.83 11.97
N LEU A 288 2.32 -22.56 11.59
CA LEU A 288 1.36 -22.21 10.54
C LEU A 288 1.95 -22.43 9.15
N ASN A 289 1.14 -22.93 8.22
CA ASN A 289 1.49 -22.89 6.80
C ASN A 289 1.47 -21.44 6.27
N GLN A 290 2.03 -21.20 5.08
CA GLN A 290 2.15 -19.85 4.53
C GLN A 290 0.81 -19.14 4.32
N GLU A 291 -0.25 -19.86 3.94
CA GLU A 291 -1.57 -19.29 3.68
C GLU A 291 -2.24 -18.86 4.98
N ASP A 292 -2.23 -19.71 5.99
CA ASP A 292 -2.75 -19.39 7.32
C ASP A 292 -1.96 -18.27 7.98
N LEU A 293 -0.62 -18.30 7.88
CA LEU A 293 0.23 -17.23 8.40
C LEU A 293 -0.13 -15.88 7.76
N LEU A 294 -0.26 -15.82 6.43
CA LEU A 294 -0.68 -14.61 5.72
C LEU A 294 -2.06 -14.15 6.20
N ARG A 295 -3.02 -15.07 6.28
CA ARG A 295 -4.40 -14.78 6.66
C ARG A 295 -4.49 -14.18 8.07
N GLU A 296 -3.79 -14.77 9.04
CA GLU A 296 -3.80 -14.29 10.43
C GLU A 296 -3.10 -12.92 10.57
N LYS A 297 -1.97 -12.73 9.89
CA LYS A 297 -1.25 -11.45 9.87
C LYS A 297 -2.09 -10.34 9.24
N THR A 298 -2.70 -10.60 8.08
CA THR A 298 -3.60 -9.63 7.41
C THR A 298 -4.83 -9.34 8.26
N CYS A 299 -5.43 -10.36 8.89
CA CYS A 299 -6.59 -10.19 9.78
C CYS A 299 -6.26 -9.27 10.98
N PHE A 300 -5.13 -9.51 11.64
CA PHE A 300 -4.68 -8.69 12.75
C PHE A 300 -4.42 -7.24 12.34
N MET A 301 -3.66 -7.04 11.25
CA MET A 301 -3.30 -5.73 10.73
C MET A 301 -4.52 -4.88 10.40
N LYS A 302 -5.53 -5.47 9.73
CA LYS A 302 -6.81 -4.81 9.44
C LYS A 302 -7.54 -4.39 10.70
N LYS A 303 -7.68 -5.30 11.68
CA LYS A 303 -8.34 -5.01 12.96
C LYS A 303 -7.63 -3.90 13.71
N LEU A 304 -6.30 -3.92 13.78
CA LEU A 304 -5.53 -2.87 14.43
C LEU A 304 -5.76 -1.50 13.76
N LEU A 305 -5.78 -1.44 12.42
CA LEU A 305 -6.14 -0.21 11.69
C LEU A 305 -7.57 0.24 12.01
N GLU A 306 -8.53 -0.68 12.02
CA GLU A 306 -9.92 -0.38 12.36
C GLU A 306 -10.04 0.18 13.80
N GLU A 307 -9.36 -0.42 14.76
CA GLU A 307 -9.30 0.04 16.15
C GLU A 307 -8.70 1.45 16.25
N MET A 308 -7.55 1.68 15.60
CA MET A 308 -6.89 2.98 15.57
C MET A 308 -7.81 4.06 14.98
N ILE A 309 -8.52 3.76 13.90
CA ILE A 309 -9.30 4.75 13.16
C ILE A 309 -10.68 4.97 13.81
N PHE A 310 -11.39 3.90 14.18
CA PHE A 310 -12.81 3.93 14.54
C PHE A 310 -13.11 3.87 16.03
N GLN A 311 -12.24 3.30 16.88
CA GLN A 311 -12.52 3.19 18.33
C GLN A 311 -12.15 4.48 19.12
N ALA A 312 -11.81 5.53 18.38
CA ALA A 312 -11.66 6.93 18.76
C ALA A 312 -12.87 7.63 19.42
N SER A 313 -13.27 7.29 20.65
CA SER A 313 -14.25 7.98 21.54
C SER A 313 -15.75 7.55 21.44
N PRO A 314 -16.48 7.41 22.57
CA PRO A 314 -17.89 6.96 22.59
C PRO A 314 -18.90 7.89 21.88
N ASP A 315 -18.54 9.16 21.65
CA ASP A 315 -19.40 10.17 21.00
C ASP A 315 -19.24 10.22 19.47
N ALA A 316 -18.53 9.25 18.87
CA ALA A 316 -17.96 9.36 17.52
C ALA A 316 -18.75 8.72 16.37
N SER A 317 -20.04 8.36 16.55
CA SER A 317 -20.81 7.65 15.52
C SER A 317 -20.91 8.41 14.18
N ASP A 318 -20.80 9.74 14.20
CA ASP A 318 -20.84 10.62 13.01
C ASP A 318 -19.53 11.37 12.72
N LYS A 319 -18.40 11.00 13.35
CA LYS A 319 -17.15 11.73 13.12
C LYS A 319 -16.63 11.40 11.71
N VAL A 320 -16.59 12.42 10.85
CA VAL A 320 -15.96 12.34 9.53
C VAL A 320 -14.50 11.93 9.70
N ILE A 321 -14.08 10.89 8.99
CA ILE A 321 -12.70 10.41 9.02
C ILE A 321 -11.82 11.46 8.34
N ASN A 322 -10.82 11.96 9.06
CA ASN A 322 -9.85 12.92 8.54
C ASN A 322 -8.54 12.20 8.18
N PRO A 323 -8.02 12.34 6.95
CA PRO A 323 -6.73 11.80 6.56
C PRO A 323 -5.58 12.15 7.51
N SER A 324 -5.54 13.39 8.02
CA SER A 324 -4.50 13.84 8.95
C SER A 324 -4.53 13.11 10.30
N ASP A 325 -5.73 12.82 10.81
CA ASP A 325 -5.89 12.02 12.03
C ASP A 325 -5.40 10.58 11.83
N ILE A 326 -5.65 10.00 10.65
CA ILE A 326 -5.16 8.65 10.31
C ILE A 326 -3.64 8.63 10.23
N ALA A 327 -3.06 9.52 9.40
CA ALA A 327 -1.63 9.59 9.20
C ALA A 327 -0.91 9.80 10.55
N LYS A 328 -1.39 10.75 11.36
CA LYS A 328 -0.86 10.99 12.70
C LYS A 328 -0.90 9.74 13.59
N LYS A 329 -2.04 9.07 13.72
CA LYS A 329 -2.16 7.87 14.56
C LYS A 329 -1.21 6.76 14.10
N ILE A 330 -1.07 6.57 12.80
CA ILE A 330 -0.14 5.58 12.23
C ILE A 330 1.31 5.92 12.56
N ILE A 331 1.72 7.17 12.33
CA ILE A 331 3.09 7.62 12.59
C ILE A 331 3.41 7.58 14.09
N ASP A 332 2.49 8.01 14.94
CA ASP A 332 2.62 7.97 16.40
C ASP A 332 2.74 6.52 16.89
N HIS A 333 1.93 5.61 16.33
CA HIS A 333 2.02 4.17 16.63
C HIS A 333 3.39 3.60 16.26
N CYS A 334 3.86 3.80 15.02
CA CYS A 334 5.16 3.30 14.56
C CYS A 334 6.32 3.86 15.42
N SER A 335 6.24 5.14 15.77
CA SER A 335 7.23 5.81 16.62
C SER A 335 7.23 5.27 18.05
N SER A 336 6.05 4.95 18.58
CA SER A 336 5.85 4.41 19.93
C SER A 336 6.35 2.98 20.06
N VAL A 337 5.95 2.09 19.14
CA VAL A 337 6.32 0.67 19.23
C VAL A 337 7.82 0.47 19.07
N THR A 338 8.47 1.21 18.17
CA THR A 338 9.92 1.11 17.94
C THR A 338 10.77 1.81 19.01
N HIS A 339 10.17 2.49 19.98
CA HIS A 339 10.90 3.34 20.94
C HIS A 339 11.96 2.56 21.73
N ASN A 340 11.61 1.42 22.31
CA ASN A 340 12.54 0.62 23.12
C ASN A 340 13.74 0.13 22.31
N ALA A 341 13.50 -0.35 21.08
CA ALA A 341 14.56 -0.80 20.19
C ALA A 341 15.50 0.34 19.80
N ARG A 342 14.93 1.52 19.57
CA ARG A 342 15.67 2.75 19.24
C ARG A 342 16.56 3.20 20.39
N GLU A 343 16.02 3.30 21.61
CA GLU A 343 16.76 3.67 22.82
C GLU A 343 17.91 2.70 23.10
N PHE A 344 17.67 1.40 22.91
CA PHE A 344 18.72 0.38 23.02
C PHE A 344 19.85 0.64 22.02
N MET A 345 19.54 0.86 20.74
CA MET A 345 20.57 1.12 19.73
C MET A 345 21.30 2.45 19.95
N GLN A 346 20.64 3.48 20.48
CA GLN A 346 21.30 4.74 20.86
C GLN A 346 22.26 4.55 22.03
N SER A 347 21.90 3.71 23.00
CA SER A 347 22.75 3.34 24.13
C SER A 347 23.91 2.43 23.73
N TYR A 348 23.74 1.66 22.66
CA TYR A 348 24.73 0.72 22.13
C TYR A 348 24.91 0.85 20.60
N PRO A 349 25.51 1.95 20.09
CA PRO A 349 25.51 2.28 18.65
C PRO A 349 26.13 1.24 17.71
N ASN A 350 26.96 0.33 18.22
CA ASN A 350 27.58 -0.74 17.43
C ASN A 350 26.76 -2.04 17.43
N LYS A 351 25.61 -2.08 18.10
CA LYS A 351 24.73 -3.24 18.15
C LYS A 351 23.59 -3.07 17.15
N LYS A 352 23.19 -4.18 16.54
CA LYS A 352 21.98 -4.26 15.72
C LYS A 352 20.73 -4.26 16.60
N GLN A 353 19.59 -3.98 15.99
CA GLN A 353 18.28 -4.14 16.63
C GLN A 353 18.16 -5.56 17.26
N PRO A 354 17.72 -5.67 18.52
CA PRO A 354 17.42 -6.96 19.13
C PRO A 354 16.29 -7.71 18.39
N ASN A 355 16.40 -9.04 18.31
CA ASN A 355 15.38 -9.88 17.67
C ASN A 355 14.27 -10.35 18.65
N ASP A 356 14.31 -9.92 19.92
CA ASP A 356 13.24 -10.20 20.89
C ASP A 356 12.16 -9.13 20.78
N TYR A 357 11.19 -9.36 19.90
CA TYR A 357 10.08 -8.44 19.67
C TYR A 357 9.10 -8.32 20.86
N ARG A 358 9.21 -9.17 21.90
CA ARG A 358 8.42 -8.98 23.13
C ARG A 358 8.98 -7.84 23.98
N GLU A 359 10.30 -7.74 24.10
CA GLU A 359 10.96 -6.67 24.84
C GLU A 359 11.18 -5.41 23.97
N PHE A 360 11.48 -5.63 22.68
CA PHE A 360 11.80 -4.60 21.69
C PHE A 360 10.84 -4.71 20.50
N PRO A 361 9.54 -4.38 20.67
CA PRO A 361 8.57 -4.47 19.59
C PRO A 361 8.88 -3.47 18.47
N GLY A 362 8.28 -3.72 17.32
CA GLY A 362 8.40 -2.93 16.12
C GLY A 362 9.68 -3.19 15.33
N LYS A 363 9.65 -2.79 14.07
CA LYS A 363 10.81 -2.79 13.17
C LYS A 363 11.11 -1.34 12.83
N MET A 364 12.34 -0.90 13.10
CA MET A 364 12.77 0.44 12.70
C MET A 364 12.99 0.49 11.20
N ASP A 365 12.42 1.50 10.57
CA ASP A 365 12.59 1.77 9.14
C ASP A 365 12.30 3.23 8.77
N HIS A 366 12.39 3.53 7.48
CA HIS A 366 11.73 4.70 6.91
C HIS A 366 10.22 4.44 6.85
N THR A 367 9.44 5.30 7.50
CA THR A 367 8.02 5.11 7.74
C THR A 367 7.26 6.19 6.97
N THR A 368 6.61 5.79 5.87
CA THR A 368 5.90 6.70 4.97
C THR A 368 4.45 6.27 4.80
N CYS A 369 3.53 7.23 4.87
CA CYS A 369 2.11 7.01 4.60
C CYS A 369 1.48 8.15 3.79
N VAL A 370 0.53 7.79 2.95
CA VAL A 370 -0.34 8.68 2.18
C VAL A 370 -1.78 8.28 2.43
N ALA A 371 -2.56 9.17 3.03
CA ALA A 371 -3.99 9.00 3.25
C ALA A 371 -4.76 10.00 2.37
N PHE A 372 -5.59 9.50 1.44
CA PHE A 372 -6.39 10.33 0.55
C PHE A 372 -7.88 9.98 0.66
N LYS A 373 -8.72 11.01 0.83
CA LYS A 373 -10.18 10.85 0.96
C LYS A 373 -10.88 10.90 -0.39
N VAL A 374 -11.47 9.78 -0.79
CA VAL A 374 -12.15 9.58 -2.08
C VAL A 374 -13.33 10.55 -2.26
N GLY A 375 -13.45 11.10 -3.46
CA GLY A 375 -14.55 11.99 -3.85
C GLY A 375 -14.55 13.39 -3.23
N SER A 376 -13.51 13.72 -2.47
CA SER A 376 -13.32 15.07 -1.96
C SER A 376 -13.16 16.06 -3.09
N LYS A 377 -14.00 17.10 -3.10
CA LYS A 377 -13.86 18.21 -4.03
C LYS A 377 -12.73 19.11 -3.54
N PHE A 378 -11.67 19.18 -4.32
CA PHE A 378 -10.68 20.28 -4.30
C PHE A 378 -11.40 21.62 -4.51
#